data_AF-A0A438MZA6-F1
#
_entry.id   AF-A0A438MZA6-F1
#
_cell.length_a   1.000
_cell.length_b   1.000
_cell.length_c   1.000
_cell.angle_alpha   90.00
_cell.angle_beta   90.00
_cell.angle_gamma   90.00
#
_symmetry.space_group_name_H-M   'P 1'
#
loop_
_entity.id
_entity.type
_entity.pdbx_description
1 polymer ?
#
loop_
_entity_poly.entity_id
_entity_poly.type
_entity_poly.pdbx_seq_one_letter_code
_entity_poly.pdbx_strand_id
1 'polypeptide(L)'
;MYAASIPHFVPSASPELDQLLSTFREKIFMPAALSQQHRALIYKRSKDAYITAEPGVTVTMSDEEEITLKPMDYFDKPSLRRSLSTFVQILNQHSDHATWSNLVPFLQGLALAKCNVPSWFYPKIARKGCEMGKESLIIRCVENSRDTHVRLSIPGVARELYVSLYKRAMKAGFEGPQLDSAYSRAEKLALLLEDEEHCGGKLRLYSKDKKQFDVDARADPAILNILLGLSASKAAQAEPADEELNKKVVGYIRKVVHAVNHPPQIETVFSSYDISKPPGQAALLEEAIFGRTAVEQALKLKLDQELKEKLEQVAEVLKTRISELEPVVREQAAGRPRRALELYDQA
;
A
#
# COMPACT_ATOMS: atom_id res chain seq x y z
N MET A 1 7.55 34.63 2.64
CA MET A 1 6.98 33.27 2.49
C MET A 1 7.87 32.36 3.32
N TYR A 2 7.35 31.76 4.40
CA TYR A 2 8.13 30.94 5.32
C TYR A 2 8.60 29.65 4.64
N ALA A 3 9.73 29.10 5.11
CA ALA A 3 10.20 27.78 4.70
C ALA A 3 9.26 26.70 5.26
N ALA A 4 9.09 25.59 4.53
CA ALA A 4 8.19 24.52 4.97
C ALA A 4 8.73 23.82 6.23
N SER A 5 7.87 23.25 7.07
CA SER A 5 8.29 22.39 8.19
C SER A 5 9.06 21.17 7.66
N ILE A 6 10.13 20.82 8.36
CA ILE A 6 10.97 19.67 8.01
C ILE A 6 10.54 18.48 8.88
N PRO A 7 10.39 17.27 8.32
CA PRO A 7 9.91 16.12 9.09
C PRO A 7 10.78 15.78 10.30
N HIS A 8 10.15 15.69 11.47
CA HIS A 8 10.78 15.28 12.71
C HIS A 8 10.71 13.76 12.89
N PHE A 9 11.77 13.18 13.45
CA PHE A 9 11.89 11.74 13.67
C PHE A 9 12.03 11.44 15.15
N VAL A 10 11.34 10.40 15.60
CA VAL A 10 11.44 9.90 16.98
C VAL A 10 12.62 8.93 17.04
N PRO A 11 13.47 8.97 18.09
CA PRO A 11 14.52 7.98 18.29
C PRO A 11 13.98 6.55 18.22
N SER A 12 14.66 5.68 17.48
CA SER A 12 14.24 4.29 17.30
C SER A 12 15.17 3.32 18.03
N ALA A 13 14.80 2.04 18.06
CA ALA A 13 15.66 0.99 18.59
C ALA A 13 16.84 0.65 17.64
N SER A 14 16.87 1.23 16.43
CA SER A 14 17.88 0.98 15.41
C SER A 14 18.74 2.24 15.18
N PRO A 15 19.98 2.27 15.68
CA PRO A 15 20.90 3.38 15.43
C PRO A 15 21.15 3.61 13.93
N GLU A 16 21.09 2.53 13.13
CA GLU A 16 21.20 2.61 11.68
C GLU A 16 20.03 3.39 11.05
N LEU A 17 18.81 3.20 11.56
CA LEU A 17 17.64 3.96 11.12
C LEU A 17 17.79 5.43 11.47
N ASP A 18 18.16 5.73 12.71
CA ASP A 18 18.28 7.10 13.20
C ASP A 18 19.35 7.85 12.40
N GLN A 19 20.48 7.20 12.09
CA GLN A 19 21.51 7.76 11.23
C GLN A 19 21.00 8.01 9.81
N LEU A 20 20.25 7.06 9.23
CA LEU A 20 19.66 7.22 7.90
C LEU A 20 18.68 8.39 7.87
N LEU A 21 17.79 8.47 8.84
CA LEU A 21 16.77 9.52 8.96
C LEU A 21 17.39 10.90 9.17
N SER A 22 18.39 11.01 10.05
CA SER A 22 19.19 12.24 10.25
C SER A 22 19.88 12.66 8.95
N THR A 23 20.52 11.73 8.25
CA THR A 23 21.17 12.02 6.96
C THR A 23 20.19 12.54 5.92
N PHE A 24 18.98 11.96 5.84
CA PHE A 24 17.92 12.45 4.95
C PHE A 24 17.38 13.82 5.37
N ARG A 25 17.16 14.03 6.67
CA ARG A 25 16.71 15.31 7.22
C ARG A 25 17.67 16.42 6.83
N GLU A 26 18.96 16.23 7.07
CA GLU A 26 20.00 17.24 6.83
C GLU A 26 20.30 17.45 5.35
N LYS A 27 20.50 16.37 4.58
CA LYS A 27 21.04 16.46 3.21
C LYS A 27 19.98 16.52 2.12
N ILE A 28 18.74 16.12 2.41
CA ILE A 28 17.65 16.05 1.42
C ILE A 28 16.46 16.92 1.82
N PHE A 29 15.91 16.75 3.02
CA PHE A 29 14.66 17.41 3.41
C PHE A 29 14.84 18.88 3.76
N MET A 30 15.85 19.23 4.57
CA MET A 30 16.14 20.63 4.92
C MET A 30 16.39 21.48 3.67
N PRO A 31 17.28 21.11 2.72
CA PRO A 31 17.49 21.91 1.52
C PRO A 31 16.25 22.03 0.63
N ALA A 32 15.33 21.05 0.70
CA ALA A 32 14.07 21.09 -0.04
C ALA A 32 13.02 21.99 0.61
N ALA A 33 13.05 22.12 1.93
CA ALA A 33 12.14 22.98 2.71
C ALA A 33 12.48 24.47 2.60
N LEU A 34 13.76 24.79 2.35
CA LEU A 34 14.23 26.16 2.21
C LEU A 34 13.61 26.91 1.02
N SER A 35 13.49 28.23 1.18
CA SER A 35 13.22 29.14 0.06
C SER A 35 14.31 29.03 -1.01
N GLN A 36 13.98 29.36 -2.26
CA GLN A 36 14.94 29.30 -3.37
C GLN A 36 16.21 30.13 -3.10
N GLN A 37 16.07 31.27 -2.41
CA GLN A 37 17.19 32.17 -2.06
C GLN A 37 18.12 31.52 -1.03
N HIS A 38 17.57 30.97 0.07
CA HIS A 38 18.36 30.29 1.10
C HIS A 38 18.99 29.00 0.57
N ARG A 39 18.26 28.25 -0.26
CA ARG A 39 18.79 27.07 -0.93
C ARG A 39 19.95 27.40 -1.87
N ALA A 40 19.88 28.51 -2.60
CA ALA A 40 20.99 28.94 -3.45
C ALA A 40 22.22 29.36 -2.62
N LEU A 41 22.00 29.89 -1.42
CA LEU A 41 23.08 30.28 -0.52
C LEU A 41 23.90 29.07 -0.08
N ILE A 42 23.25 28.03 0.44
CA ILE A 42 23.94 26.83 0.99
C ILE A 42 24.76 26.06 -0.05
N TYR A 43 24.43 26.13 -1.33
CA TYR A 43 25.15 25.40 -2.39
C TYR A 43 26.19 26.25 -3.14
N LYS A 44 26.31 27.55 -2.84
CA LYS A 44 27.19 28.47 -3.56
C LYS A 44 28.49 28.66 -2.79
N ARG A 45 29.57 28.02 -3.24
CA ARG A 45 30.91 28.10 -2.62
C ARG A 45 31.41 29.52 -2.33
N SER A 46 31.10 30.49 -3.20
CA SER A 46 31.51 31.89 -2.97
C SER A 46 30.73 32.59 -1.85
N LYS A 47 29.74 31.93 -1.24
CA LYS A 47 28.97 32.40 -0.09
C LYS A 47 29.30 31.65 1.19
N ASP A 48 30.22 30.68 1.17
CA ASP A 48 30.57 29.88 2.34
C ASP A 48 31.04 30.76 3.50
N ALA A 49 31.97 31.68 3.22
CA ALA A 49 32.48 32.62 4.22
C ALA A 49 31.40 33.55 4.81
N TYR A 50 30.34 33.84 4.05
CA TYR A 50 29.21 34.64 4.53
C TYR A 50 28.27 33.82 5.42
N ILE A 51 28.05 32.54 5.11
CA ILE A 51 27.21 31.64 5.90
C ILE A 51 27.90 31.28 7.23
N THR A 52 29.22 31.14 7.23
CA THR A 52 30.01 30.76 8.42
C THR A 52 30.49 31.95 9.26
N ALA A 53 30.25 33.19 8.83
CA ALA A 53 30.59 34.37 9.63
C ALA A 53 29.59 34.55 10.77
N GLU A 54 30.05 34.89 11.99
CA GLU A 54 29.19 35.15 13.15
C GLU A 54 28.30 36.40 12.95
N PRO A 55 26.98 36.35 13.20
CA PRO A 55 26.20 35.31 13.91
C PRO A 55 25.63 34.18 13.03
N GLY A 56 26.08 34.05 11.78
CA GLY A 56 25.59 33.08 10.80
C GLY A 56 24.33 33.55 10.09
N VAL A 57 23.81 32.69 9.20
CA VAL A 57 22.50 32.91 8.57
C VAL A 57 21.51 31.91 9.14
N THR A 58 20.46 32.40 9.80
CA THR A 58 19.39 31.59 10.37
C THR A 58 18.10 31.72 9.55
N VAL A 59 17.30 30.65 9.55
CA VAL A 59 16.00 30.59 8.89
C VAL A 59 14.98 30.01 9.85
N THR A 60 13.90 30.74 10.10
CA THR A 60 12.74 30.25 10.84
C THR A 60 11.80 29.49 9.90
N MET A 61 11.56 28.22 10.20
CA MET A 61 10.63 27.35 9.49
C MET A 61 9.17 27.67 9.87
N SER A 62 8.20 27.09 9.15
CA SER A 62 6.76 27.32 9.40
C SER A 62 6.27 26.79 10.75
N ASP A 63 7.00 25.87 11.36
CA ASP A 63 6.78 25.29 12.69
C ASP A 63 7.64 25.96 13.78
N GLU A 64 8.14 27.17 13.52
CA GLU A 64 8.94 27.98 14.44
C GLU A 64 10.33 27.39 14.76
N GLU A 65 10.74 26.29 14.09
CA GLU A 65 12.10 25.76 14.18
C GLU A 65 13.10 26.74 13.54
N GLU A 66 14.08 27.21 14.31
CA GLU A 66 15.19 28.02 13.79
C GLU A 66 16.36 27.15 13.36
N ILE A 67 16.74 27.24 12.09
CA ILE A 67 17.85 26.48 11.51
C ILE A 67 18.96 27.41 11.09
N THR A 68 20.16 27.15 11.62
CA THR A 68 21.39 27.78 11.16
C THR A 68 21.86 27.11 9.86
N LEU A 69 21.95 27.90 8.79
CA LEU A 69 22.42 27.40 7.49
C LEU A 69 23.91 27.06 7.55
N LYS A 70 24.29 26.00 6.85
CA LYS A 70 25.69 25.58 6.68
C LYS A 70 25.99 25.41 5.19
N PRO A 71 27.23 25.67 4.74
CA PRO A 71 27.64 25.30 3.39
C PRO A 71 27.43 23.80 3.13
N MET A 72 26.95 23.46 1.94
CA MET A 72 26.63 22.10 1.53
C MET A 72 27.14 21.82 0.12
N ASP A 73 27.57 20.58 -0.12
CA ASP A 73 27.84 20.09 -1.47
C ASP A 73 26.56 19.50 -2.08
N TYR A 74 26.20 19.96 -3.27
CA TYR A 74 25.04 19.44 -4.01
C TYR A 74 25.16 17.95 -4.34
N PHE A 75 26.39 17.45 -4.53
CA PHE A 75 26.69 16.07 -4.89
C PHE A 75 26.83 15.13 -3.68
N ASP A 76 26.94 15.68 -2.46
CA ASP A 76 26.98 14.90 -1.23
C ASP A 76 25.57 14.49 -0.79
N LYS A 77 24.85 13.76 -1.64
CA LYS A 77 23.52 13.21 -1.32
C LYS A 77 23.56 11.70 -1.21
N PRO A 78 22.86 11.10 -0.24
CA PRO A 78 22.81 9.65 -0.15
C PRO A 78 22.13 9.05 -1.39
N SER A 79 22.53 7.82 -1.74
CA SER A 79 21.92 7.10 -2.85
C SER A 79 20.48 6.69 -2.50
N LEU A 80 19.50 7.40 -3.06
CA LEU A 80 18.07 7.18 -2.77
C LEU A 80 17.68 5.70 -2.86
N ARG A 81 18.05 5.00 -3.94
CA ARG A 81 17.68 3.58 -4.12
C ARG A 81 18.27 2.68 -3.04
N ARG A 82 19.53 2.89 -2.65
CA ARG A 82 20.19 2.10 -1.59
C ARG A 82 19.54 2.41 -0.25
N SER A 83 19.37 3.69 0.08
CA SER A 83 18.75 4.12 1.33
C SER A 83 17.31 3.63 1.49
N LEU A 84 16.49 3.67 0.44
CA LEU A 84 15.14 3.11 0.49
C LEU A 84 15.16 1.58 0.68
N SER A 85 16.16 0.90 0.13
CA SER A 85 16.32 -0.54 0.33
C SER A 85 16.70 -0.86 1.79
N THR A 86 17.66 -0.12 2.34
CA THR A 86 18.07 -0.19 3.75
C THR A 86 16.90 0.12 4.68
N PHE A 87 16.17 1.20 4.42
CA PHE A 87 15.01 1.60 5.20
C PHE A 87 13.95 0.48 5.28
N VAL A 88 13.61 -0.14 4.15
CA VAL A 88 12.67 -1.29 4.14
C VAL A 88 13.24 -2.50 4.88
N GLN A 89 14.54 -2.76 4.76
CA GLN A 89 15.19 -3.86 5.47
C GLN A 89 15.09 -3.68 6.98
N ILE A 90 15.39 -2.48 7.48
CA ILE A 90 15.28 -2.14 8.91
C ILE A 90 13.84 -2.30 9.39
N LEU A 91 12.85 -1.71 8.68
CA LEU A 91 11.43 -1.87 9.05
C LEU A 91 10.99 -3.34 9.10
N ASN A 92 11.60 -4.20 8.29
CA ASN A 92 11.31 -5.64 8.30
C ASN A 92 12.00 -6.39 9.45
N GLN A 93 13.06 -5.85 10.05
CA GLN A 93 13.78 -6.43 11.18
C GLN A 93 13.23 -5.95 12.52
N HIS A 94 12.55 -4.80 12.53
CA HIS A 94 12.07 -4.14 13.74
C HIS A 94 10.55 -3.96 13.71
N SER A 95 9.84 -4.56 14.66
CA SER A 95 8.37 -4.46 14.78
C SER A 95 7.92 -3.43 15.82
N ASP A 96 8.84 -2.73 16.47
CA ASP A 96 8.53 -1.76 17.51
C ASP A 96 7.79 -0.54 16.93
N HIS A 97 6.99 0.11 17.77
CA HIS A 97 6.16 1.23 17.33
C HIS A 97 6.99 2.45 16.93
N ALA A 98 8.10 2.73 17.62
CA ALA A 98 8.94 3.90 17.35
C ALA A 98 9.54 3.84 15.94
N THR A 99 10.13 2.71 15.56
CA THR A 99 10.66 2.46 14.22
C THR A 99 9.61 2.69 13.12
N TRP A 100 8.42 2.12 13.27
CA TRP A 100 7.36 2.28 12.27
C TRP A 100 6.72 3.67 12.26
N SER A 101 6.68 4.37 13.40
CA SER A 101 6.12 5.72 13.49
C SER A 101 6.87 6.73 12.63
N ASN A 102 8.15 6.48 12.33
CA ASN A 102 8.96 7.32 11.45
C ASN A 102 8.63 7.15 9.95
N LEU A 103 7.79 6.19 9.56
CA LEU A 103 7.44 5.99 8.15
C LEU A 103 6.69 7.20 7.56
N VAL A 104 5.68 7.72 8.27
CA VAL A 104 4.89 8.87 7.80
C VAL A 104 5.76 10.11 7.58
N PRO A 105 6.53 10.62 8.58
CA PRO A 105 7.38 11.78 8.37
C PRO A 105 8.47 11.54 7.30
N PHE A 106 8.95 10.30 7.16
CA PHE A 106 9.95 9.98 6.13
C PHE A 106 9.35 10.11 4.72
N LEU A 107 8.14 9.59 4.51
CA LEU A 107 7.42 9.73 3.24
C LEU A 107 7.06 11.19 2.94
N GLN A 108 6.65 11.96 3.95
CA GLN A 108 6.42 13.40 3.82
C GLN A 108 7.67 14.14 3.37
N GLY A 109 8.84 13.80 3.92
CA GLY A 109 10.11 14.34 3.49
C GLY A 109 10.45 14.01 2.04
N LEU A 110 10.21 12.76 1.61
CA LEU A 110 10.44 12.34 0.22
C LEU A 110 9.53 13.10 -0.75
N ALA A 111 8.26 13.33 -0.38
CA ALA A 111 7.31 14.10 -1.17
C ALA A 111 7.71 15.58 -1.25
N LEU A 112 8.05 16.21 -0.11
CA LEU A 112 8.55 17.57 -0.01
C LEU A 112 9.79 17.78 -0.92
N ALA A 113 10.73 16.84 -0.87
CA ALA A 113 11.94 16.86 -1.69
C ALA A 113 11.72 16.45 -3.15
N LYS A 114 10.48 16.09 -3.53
CA LYS A 114 10.10 15.61 -4.87
C LYS A 114 11.02 14.48 -5.35
N CYS A 115 11.38 13.58 -4.44
CA CYS A 115 12.24 12.44 -4.73
C CYS A 115 11.58 11.50 -5.73
N ASN A 116 12.35 10.97 -6.69
CA ASN A 116 11.87 9.95 -7.62
C ASN A 116 11.89 8.57 -6.93
N VAL A 117 10.85 8.28 -6.17
CA VAL A 117 10.72 7.03 -5.42
C VAL A 117 10.52 5.86 -6.40
N PRO A 118 11.34 4.80 -6.32
CA PRO A 118 11.20 3.64 -7.18
C PRO A 118 9.86 2.94 -7.01
N SER A 119 9.33 2.40 -8.10
CA SER A 119 7.97 1.87 -8.13
C SER A 119 7.72 0.70 -7.18
N TRP A 120 8.75 -0.11 -6.92
CA TRP A 120 8.68 -1.24 -6.00
C TRP A 120 8.54 -0.83 -4.53
N PHE A 121 8.83 0.42 -4.16
CA PHE A 121 8.96 0.83 -2.77
C PHE A 121 7.62 0.83 -2.03
N TYR A 122 6.60 1.52 -2.54
CA TYR A 122 5.28 1.60 -1.90
C TYR A 122 4.58 0.25 -1.70
N PRO A 123 4.46 -0.65 -2.71
CA PRO A 123 3.87 -1.96 -2.48
C PRO A 123 4.71 -2.81 -1.52
N LYS A 124 6.05 -2.63 -1.50
CA LYS A 124 6.91 -3.34 -0.56
C LYS A 124 6.72 -2.87 0.88
N ILE A 125 6.63 -1.57 1.16
CA ILE A 125 6.33 -1.07 2.52
C ILE A 125 4.90 -1.42 2.94
N ALA A 126 3.93 -1.42 2.01
CA ALA A 126 2.56 -1.83 2.32
C ALA A 126 2.52 -3.29 2.75
N ARG A 127 3.15 -4.18 1.98
CA ARG A 127 3.29 -5.60 2.32
C ARG A 127 3.99 -5.81 3.66
N LYS A 128 5.13 -5.15 3.88
CA LYS A 128 5.88 -5.30 5.14
C LYS A 128 5.13 -4.74 6.35
N GLY A 129 4.45 -3.62 6.19
CA GLY A 129 3.57 -3.07 7.23
C GLY A 129 2.46 -4.05 7.58
N CYS A 130 1.85 -4.67 6.57
CA CYS A 130 0.84 -5.70 6.77
C CYS A 130 1.38 -6.96 7.47
N GLU A 131 2.53 -7.48 7.03
CA GLU A 131 3.19 -8.65 7.64
C GLU A 131 3.53 -8.39 9.13
N MET A 132 3.83 -7.14 9.50
CA MET A 132 4.18 -6.73 10.87
C MET A 132 2.98 -6.23 11.72
N GLY A 133 1.75 -6.32 11.21
CA GLY A 133 0.56 -5.83 11.91
C GLY A 133 0.49 -4.30 12.08
N LYS A 134 1.14 -3.56 11.17
CA LYS A 134 1.20 -2.09 11.12
C LYS A 134 0.32 -1.53 10.01
N GLU A 135 -0.68 -2.27 9.55
CA GLU A 135 -1.54 -1.85 8.44
C GLU A 135 -2.32 -0.55 8.73
N SER A 136 -2.64 -0.25 9.99
CA SER A 136 -3.25 1.04 10.37
C SER A 136 -2.36 2.24 10.01
N LEU A 137 -1.04 2.07 10.12
CA LEU A 137 -0.09 3.12 9.75
C LEU A 137 0.00 3.27 8.23
N ILE A 138 -0.05 2.17 7.48
CA ILE A 138 -0.12 2.23 6.00
C ILE A 138 -1.42 2.89 5.54
N ILE A 139 -2.55 2.56 6.17
CA ILE A 139 -3.84 3.21 5.91
C ILE A 139 -3.74 4.72 6.18
N ARG A 140 -3.09 5.14 7.28
CA ARG A 140 -2.83 6.57 7.55
C ARG A 140 -1.98 7.22 6.45
N CYS A 141 -0.98 6.53 5.89
CA CYS A 141 -0.25 7.07 4.74
C CYS A 141 -1.17 7.27 3.54
N VAL A 142 -2.03 6.29 3.23
CA VAL A 142 -3.02 6.38 2.15
C VAL A 142 -3.97 7.56 2.35
N GLU A 143 -4.52 7.73 3.55
CA GLU A 143 -5.40 8.86 3.88
C GLU A 143 -4.72 10.22 3.68
N ASN A 144 -3.41 10.29 3.89
CA ASN A 144 -2.59 11.48 3.69
C ASN A 144 -1.79 11.37 2.38
N SER A 145 -2.41 10.85 1.32
CA SER A 145 -1.74 10.58 0.04
C SER A 145 -1.13 11.81 -0.62
N ARG A 146 -1.71 13.00 -0.39
CA ARG A 146 -1.15 14.28 -0.87
C ARG A 146 0.23 14.56 -0.29
N ASP A 147 0.44 14.22 0.98
CA ASP A 147 1.68 14.50 1.69
C ASP A 147 2.65 13.32 1.65
N THR A 148 2.16 12.07 1.58
CA THR A 148 3.03 10.88 1.60
C THR A 148 3.27 10.26 0.22
N HIS A 149 2.49 10.67 -0.78
CA HIS A 149 2.42 10.06 -2.12
C HIS A 149 2.06 8.57 -2.13
N VAL A 150 1.57 8.00 -1.03
CA VAL A 150 1.04 6.63 -1.01
C VAL A 150 -0.40 6.66 -1.49
N ARG A 151 -0.67 6.05 -2.65
CA ARG A 151 -2.01 5.95 -3.24
C ARG A 151 -2.42 4.49 -3.40
N LEU A 152 -3.71 4.21 -3.31
CA LEU A 152 -4.26 2.87 -3.58
C LEU A 152 -4.16 2.46 -5.05
N SER A 153 -4.10 3.45 -5.94
CA SER A 153 -3.90 3.25 -7.37
C SER A 153 -2.47 2.86 -7.74
N ILE A 154 -1.52 2.93 -6.80
CA ILE A 154 -0.17 2.42 -7.03
C ILE A 154 -0.24 0.89 -7.07
N PRO A 155 0.29 0.25 -8.14
CA PRO A 155 0.18 -1.20 -8.30
C PRO A 155 0.66 -1.97 -7.08
N GLY A 156 -0.20 -2.85 -6.57
CA GLY A 156 0.04 -3.69 -5.41
C GLY A 156 -0.31 -3.07 -4.04
N VAL A 157 -0.37 -1.74 -3.88
CA VAL A 157 -0.63 -1.13 -2.56
C VAL A 157 -2.00 -1.53 -2.01
N ALA A 158 -3.06 -1.33 -2.79
CA ALA A 158 -4.41 -1.73 -2.38
C ALA A 158 -4.50 -3.24 -2.12
N ARG A 159 -3.95 -4.06 -3.03
CA ARG A 159 -3.98 -5.51 -2.91
C ARG A 159 -3.33 -6.00 -1.63
N GLU A 160 -2.15 -5.48 -1.26
CA GLU A 160 -1.45 -5.88 -0.03
C GLU A 160 -2.27 -5.53 1.23
N LEU A 161 -2.92 -4.36 1.25
CA LEU A 161 -3.82 -3.96 2.33
C LEU A 161 -5.03 -4.91 2.44
N TYR A 162 -5.76 -5.13 1.35
CA TYR A 162 -6.93 -6.01 1.36
C TYR A 162 -6.58 -7.46 1.72
N VAL A 163 -5.48 -8.01 1.19
CA VAL A 163 -5.01 -9.35 1.53
C VAL A 163 -4.71 -9.48 3.02
N SER A 164 -4.13 -8.46 3.65
CA SER A 164 -3.88 -8.45 5.09
C SER A 164 -5.18 -8.51 5.90
N LEU A 165 -6.17 -7.69 5.54
CA LEU A 165 -7.48 -7.66 6.19
C LEU A 165 -8.20 -8.99 6.04
N TYR A 166 -8.17 -9.56 4.84
CA TYR A 166 -8.72 -10.89 4.55
C TYR A 166 -8.05 -11.97 5.42
N LYS A 167 -6.71 -12.04 5.42
CA LYS A 167 -5.97 -13.03 6.23
C LYS A 167 -6.30 -12.93 7.71
N ARG A 168 -6.52 -11.71 8.23
CA ARG A 168 -6.94 -11.51 9.61
C ARG A 168 -8.33 -12.08 9.88
N ALA A 169 -9.30 -11.79 9.00
CA ALA A 169 -10.66 -12.33 9.13
C ALA A 169 -10.65 -13.87 8.99
N MET A 170 -9.95 -14.40 7.99
CA MET A 170 -9.82 -15.83 7.73
C MET A 170 -9.23 -16.59 8.93
N LYS A 171 -8.15 -16.07 9.54
CA LYS A 171 -7.55 -16.66 10.76
C LYS A 171 -8.51 -16.67 11.95
N ALA A 172 -9.47 -15.76 11.98
CA ALA A 172 -10.52 -15.70 12.99
C ALA A 172 -11.80 -16.44 12.58
N GLY A 173 -11.75 -17.29 11.54
CA GLY A 173 -12.92 -18.03 11.05
C GLY A 173 -14.00 -17.16 10.41
N PHE A 174 -13.66 -15.92 10.04
CA PHE A 174 -14.61 -14.89 9.61
C PHE A 174 -15.66 -14.55 10.67
N GLU A 175 -15.29 -14.52 11.95
CA GLU A 175 -16.22 -14.18 13.04
C GLU A 175 -15.61 -13.16 14.01
N GLY A 176 -16.49 -12.57 14.82
CA GLY A 176 -16.10 -11.76 15.97
C GLY A 176 -15.36 -10.45 15.66
N PRO A 177 -14.64 -9.90 16.67
CA PRO A 177 -14.02 -8.57 16.58
C PRO A 177 -12.99 -8.41 15.45
N GLN A 178 -12.33 -9.51 15.07
CA GLN A 178 -11.35 -9.51 13.99
C GLN A 178 -12.03 -9.33 12.63
N LEU A 179 -13.20 -9.96 12.42
CA LEU A 179 -14.03 -9.69 11.24
C LEU A 179 -14.55 -8.25 11.27
N ASP A 180 -15.05 -7.74 12.41
CA ASP A 180 -15.50 -6.34 12.54
C ASP A 180 -14.43 -5.34 12.12
N SER A 181 -13.23 -5.51 12.67
CA SER A 181 -12.11 -4.64 12.37
C SER A 181 -11.67 -4.75 10.92
N ALA A 182 -11.60 -5.97 10.37
CA ALA A 182 -11.22 -6.19 8.98
C ALA A 182 -12.23 -5.56 8.01
N TYR A 183 -13.52 -5.78 8.24
CA TYR A 183 -14.60 -5.22 7.43
C TYR A 183 -14.63 -3.69 7.49
N SER A 184 -14.62 -3.10 8.68
CA SER A 184 -14.64 -1.64 8.84
C SER A 184 -13.47 -0.95 8.12
N ARG A 185 -12.28 -1.55 8.17
CA ARG A 185 -11.11 -1.03 7.45
C ARG A 185 -11.21 -1.24 5.94
N ALA A 186 -11.73 -2.39 5.50
CA ALA A 186 -11.95 -2.68 4.09
C ALA A 186 -12.96 -1.72 3.46
N GLU A 187 -14.02 -1.37 4.21
CA GLU A 187 -15.02 -0.35 3.84
C GLU A 187 -14.38 1.03 3.72
N LYS A 188 -13.56 1.43 4.70
CA LYS A 188 -12.84 2.69 4.65
C LYS A 188 -11.94 2.78 3.41
N LEU A 189 -11.22 1.70 3.11
CA LEU A 189 -10.39 1.62 1.91
C LEU A 189 -11.24 1.66 0.63
N ALA A 190 -12.42 1.04 0.62
CA ALA A 190 -13.31 1.05 -0.54
C ALA A 190 -13.83 2.45 -0.83
N LEU A 191 -14.14 3.24 0.22
CA LEU A 191 -14.49 4.65 0.08
C LEU A 191 -13.31 5.46 -0.47
N LEU A 192 -12.10 5.23 0.03
CA LEU A 192 -10.89 5.90 -0.47
C LEU A 192 -10.61 5.55 -1.94
N LEU A 193 -10.90 4.33 -2.41
CA LEU A 193 -10.74 4.00 -3.83
C LEU A 193 -11.53 4.94 -4.76
N GLU A 194 -12.67 5.46 -4.31
CA GLU A 194 -13.49 6.40 -5.10
C GLU A 194 -12.96 7.84 -5.10
N ASP A 195 -11.94 8.16 -4.30
CA ASP A 195 -11.32 9.49 -4.24
C ASP A 195 -10.45 9.76 -5.48
N GLU A 196 -10.40 11.03 -5.93
CA GLU A 196 -9.57 11.50 -7.05
C GLU A 196 -8.06 11.33 -6.83
N GLU A 197 -7.61 11.32 -5.57
CA GLU A 197 -6.22 11.03 -5.22
C GLU A 197 -5.88 9.53 -5.28
N HIS A 198 -6.88 8.68 -5.53
CA HIS A 198 -6.74 7.24 -5.61
C HIS A 198 -7.16 6.74 -6.99
N CYS A 199 -8.36 6.16 -7.13
CA CYS A 199 -8.85 5.59 -8.40
C CYS A 199 -10.02 6.38 -9.01
N GLY A 200 -10.65 7.31 -8.27
CA GLY A 200 -11.77 8.12 -8.75
C GLY A 200 -11.39 9.16 -9.82
N GLY A 201 -10.10 9.50 -9.89
CA GLY A 201 -9.57 10.48 -10.83
C GLY A 201 -8.93 9.85 -12.07
N LYS A 202 -8.29 10.69 -12.88
CA LYS A 202 -7.48 10.22 -14.01
C LYS A 202 -6.27 9.43 -13.49
N LEU A 203 -6.15 8.17 -13.89
CA LEU A 203 -4.98 7.33 -13.60
C LEU A 203 -3.70 8.02 -14.11
N ARG A 204 -2.68 8.08 -13.25
CA ARG A 204 -1.48 8.89 -13.47
C ARG A 204 -0.30 8.00 -13.87
N LEU A 205 0.72 8.65 -14.45
CA LEU A 205 2.04 8.04 -14.53
C LEU A 205 2.63 8.00 -13.12
N TYR A 206 2.99 6.80 -12.67
CA TYR A 206 3.47 6.57 -11.32
C TYR A 206 5.00 6.73 -11.22
N SER A 207 5.75 6.37 -12.27
CA SER A 207 7.22 6.48 -12.31
C SER A 207 7.72 7.38 -13.45
N LYS A 208 8.74 8.20 -13.17
CA LYS A 208 9.45 9.02 -14.19
C LYS A 208 10.16 8.18 -15.25
N ASP A 209 10.37 6.88 -15.01
CA ASP A 209 10.91 5.96 -16.02
C ASP A 209 9.89 5.65 -17.13
N LYS A 210 8.67 6.23 -17.06
CA LYS A 210 7.59 6.16 -18.07
C LYS A 210 7.13 4.75 -18.43
N LYS A 211 7.35 3.78 -17.54
CA LYS A 211 7.04 2.37 -17.77
C LYS A 211 6.00 1.81 -16.81
N GLN A 212 5.41 2.60 -15.91
CA GLN A 212 4.44 2.12 -14.92
C GLN A 212 3.31 3.14 -14.71
N PHE A 213 2.08 2.69 -14.93
CA PHE A 213 0.85 3.45 -14.73
C PHE A 213 0.21 3.06 -13.40
N ASP A 214 -0.52 4.01 -12.81
CA ASP A 214 -1.52 3.70 -11.79
C ASP A 214 -2.52 2.68 -12.34
N VAL A 215 -3.07 1.84 -11.47
CA VAL A 215 -4.12 0.85 -11.78
C VAL A 215 -5.43 1.20 -11.10
N ASP A 216 -6.54 0.85 -11.72
CA ASP A 216 -7.84 0.93 -11.07
C ASP A 216 -8.07 -0.30 -10.19
N ALA A 217 -7.74 -0.17 -8.91
CA ALA A 217 -7.89 -1.24 -7.93
C ALA A 217 -9.36 -1.63 -7.66
N ARG A 218 -10.35 -0.82 -8.08
CA ARG A 218 -11.78 -1.18 -7.97
C ARG A 218 -12.18 -2.33 -8.90
N ALA A 219 -11.40 -2.54 -9.96
CA ALA A 219 -11.59 -3.61 -10.93
C ALA A 219 -10.72 -4.85 -10.63
N ASP A 220 -9.85 -4.81 -9.60
CA ASP A 220 -8.99 -5.94 -9.24
C ASP A 220 -9.86 -7.10 -8.70
N PRO A 221 -9.91 -8.26 -9.39
CA PRO A 221 -10.70 -9.40 -8.96
C PRO A 221 -10.36 -9.89 -7.55
N ALA A 222 -9.09 -9.81 -7.12
CA ALA A 222 -8.70 -10.20 -5.78
C ALA A 222 -9.34 -9.27 -4.73
N ILE A 223 -9.39 -7.97 -5.00
CA ILE A 223 -10.03 -6.99 -4.11
C ILE A 223 -11.55 -7.18 -4.10
N LEU A 224 -12.17 -7.41 -5.26
CA LEU A 224 -13.61 -7.71 -5.37
C LEU A 224 -13.99 -8.97 -4.59
N ASN A 225 -13.20 -10.04 -4.72
CA ASN A 225 -13.39 -11.29 -3.98
C ASN A 225 -13.29 -11.05 -2.46
N ILE A 226 -12.28 -10.31 -2.01
CA ILE A 226 -12.11 -9.99 -0.59
C ILE A 226 -13.29 -9.16 -0.05
N LEU A 227 -13.72 -8.14 -0.79
CA LEU A 227 -14.88 -7.32 -0.41
C LEU A 227 -16.17 -8.14 -0.33
N LEU A 228 -16.39 -9.05 -1.29
CA LEU A 228 -17.50 -10.00 -1.24
C LEU A 228 -17.44 -10.86 0.02
N GLY A 229 -16.30 -11.51 0.27
CA GLY A 229 -16.14 -12.43 1.39
C GLY A 229 -16.37 -11.74 2.74
N LEU A 230 -15.73 -10.58 2.96
CA LEU A 230 -15.90 -9.83 4.22
C LEU A 230 -17.35 -9.32 4.40
N SER A 231 -17.96 -8.80 3.34
CA SER A 231 -19.34 -8.29 3.40
C SER A 231 -20.34 -9.42 3.62
N ALA A 232 -20.17 -10.57 2.97
CA ALA A 232 -21.03 -11.73 3.11
C ALA A 232 -20.94 -12.34 4.51
N SER A 233 -19.72 -12.50 5.05
CA SER A 233 -19.53 -12.96 6.42
C SER A 233 -20.15 -11.99 7.45
N LYS A 234 -20.10 -10.68 7.19
CA LYS A 234 -20.77 -9.70 8.04
C LYS A 234 -22.29 -9.78 7.96
N ALA A 235 -22.83 -9.91 6.75
CA ALA A 235 -24.27 -10.04 6.54
C ALA A 235 -24.84 -11.28 7.25
N ALA A 236 -24.09 -12.37 7.25
CA ALA A 236 -24.48 -13.63 7.90
C ALA A 236 -24.58 -13.51 9.43
N GLN A 237 -23.91 -12.53 10.05
CA GLN A 237 -23.89 -12.30 11.50
C GLN A 237 -24.80 -11.15 11.93
N ALA A 238 -25.42 -10.42 11.00
CA ALA A 238 -26.25 -9.27 11.32
C ALA A 238 -27.65 -9.71 11.80
N GLU A 239 -27.96 -9.42 13.07
CA GLU A 239 -29.29 -9.62 13.65
C GLU A 239 -29.81 -8.30 14.28
N PRO A 240 -30.91 -7.71 13.77
CA PRO A 240 -31.68 -8.15 12.59
C PRO A 240 -30.90 -7.99 11.28
N ALA A 241 -31.40 -8.60 10.21
CA ALA A 241 -30.77 -8.55 8.89
C ALA A 241 -30.59 -7.11 8.40
N ASP A 242 -29.38 -6.78 7.94
CA ASP A 242 -29.03 -5.47 7.39
C ASP A 242 -29.31 -5.44 5.87
N GLU A 243 -30.38 -4.76 5.47
CA GLU A 243 -30.80 -4.65 4.07
C GLU A 243 -29.76 -3.92 3.20
N GLU A 244 -29.08 -2.90 3.71
CA GLU A 244 -28.08 -2.15 2.95
C GLU A 244 -26.82 -2.99 2.72
N LEU A 245 -26.39 -3.72 3.74
CA LEU A 245 -25.30 -4.68 3.61
C LEU A 245 -25.64 -5.80 2.62
N ASN A 246 -26.87 -6.32 2.65
CA ASN A 246 -27.33 -7.33 1.70
C ASN A 246 -27.33 -6.81 0.25
N LYS A 247 -27.79 -5.58 0.00
CA LYS A 247 -27.68 -4.94 -1.32
C LYS A 247 -26.23 -4.82 -1.77
N LYS A 248 -25.32 -4.48 -0.85
CA LYS A 248 -23.89 -4.38 -1.13
C LYS A 248 -23.29 -5.73 -1.50
N VAL A 249 -23.64 -6.80 -0.78
CA VAL A 249 -23.24 -8.18 -1.12
C VAL A 249 -23.71 -8.55 -2.53
N VAL A 250 -24.97 -8.30 -2.88
CA VAL A 250 -25.48 -8.53 -4.24
C VAL A 250 -24.70 -7.74 -5.30
N GLY A 251 -24.35 -6.49 -4.99
CA GLY A 251 -23.49 -5.66 -5.84
C GLY A 251 -22.13 -6.29 -6.10
N TYR A 252 -21.47 -6.82 -5.06
CA TYR A 252 -20.19 -7.52 -5.21
C TYR A 252 -20.32 -8.86 -5.92
N ILE A 253 -21.38 -9.64 -5.68
CA ILE A 253 -21.64 -10.89 -6.41
C ILE A 253 -21.66 -10.61 -7.92
N ARG A 254 -22.40 -9.59 -8.36
CA ARG A 254 -22.49 -9.22 -9.79
C ARG A 254 -21.12 -8.86 -10.37
N LYS A 255 -20.30 -8.11 -9.63
CA LYS A 255 -18.94 -7.74 -10.05
C LYS A 255 -18.01 -8.96 -10.13
N VAL A 256 -18.07 -9.87 -9.16
CA VAL A 256 -17.27 -11.11 -9.15
C VAL A 256 -17.67 -12.03 -10.29
N VAL A 257 -18.97 -12.28 -10.49
CA VAL A 257 -19.48 -13.07 -11.62
C VAL A 257 -19.01 -12.48 -12.96
N HIS A 258 -19.07 -11.16 -13.10
CA HIS A 258 -18.58 -10.48 -14.29
C HIS A 258 -17.06 -10.69 -14.48
N ALA A 259 -16.26 -10.45 -13.44
CA ALA A 259 -14.80 -10.55 -13.49
C ALA A 259 -14.31 -11.99 -13.76
N VAL A 260 -15.00 -13.01 -13.25
CA VAL A 260 -14.64 -14.42 -13.49
C VAL A 260 -14.94 -14.83 -14.93
N ASN A 261 -16.09 -14.42 -15.47
CA ASN A 261 -16.52 -14.74 -16.84
C ASN A 261 -15.81 -13.90 -17.91
N HIS A 262 -15.38 -12.70 -17.55
CA HIS A 262 -14.64 -11.78 -18.41
C HIS A 262 -13.33 -11.43 -17.71
N PRO A 263 -12.39 -12.40 -17.59
CA PRO A 263 -11.12 -12.14 -16.94
C PRO A 263 -10.49 -10.92 -17.61
N PRO A 264 -10.04 -9.91 -16.84
CA PRO A 264 -9.52 -8.69 -17.43
C PRO A 264 -8.37 -9.05 -18.37
N GLN A 265 -8.36 -8.44 -19.55
CA GLN A 265 -7.22 -8.56 -20.45
C GLN A 265 -6.01 -8.06 -19.66
N ILE A 266 -5.08 -8.98 -19.44
CA ILE A 266 -3.98 -8.97 -18.47
C ILE A 266 -3.19 -7.65 -18.40
N GLU A 267 -3.22 -6.84 -19.44
CA GLU A 267 -2.54 -5.54 -19.55
C GLU A 267 -3.09 -4.45 -18.62
N THR A 268 -4.31 -4.58 -18.08
CA THR A 268 -4.98 -3.43 -17.41
C THR A 268 -5.14 -3.51 -15.90
N VAL A 269 -4.99 -4.68 -15.26
CA VAL A 269 -5.36 -4.84 -13.83
C VAL A 269 -4.26 -5.47 -12.97
N PHE A 270 -3.30 -6.18 -13.56
CA PHE A 270 -2.33 -6.97 -12.81
C PHE A 270 -0.89 -6.59 -13.15
N SER A 271 -0.25 -5.82 -12.28
CA SER A 271 1.20 -5.70 -12.32
C SER A 271 1.73 -5.53 -10.91
N SER A 272 2.10 -6.63 -10.26
CA SER A 272 2.91 -6.50 -9.05
C SER A 272 4.35 -6.11 -9.39
N TYR A 273 4.87 -6.39 -10.59
CA TYR A 273 6.20 -5.96 -11.02
C TYR A 273 6.24 -5.95 -12.55
N ASP A 274 6.28 -4.77 -13.18
CA ASP A 274 6.37 -4.57 -14.65
C ASP A 274 5.03 -4.77 -15.39
N ILE A 275 4.50 -3.71 -16.02
CA ILE A 275 3.24 -3.78 -16.79
C ILE A 275 3.40 -4.62 -18.07
N SER A 276 4.64 -4.99 -18.41
CA SER A 276 4.95 -5.81 -19.57
C SER A 276 4.79 -7.32 -19.33
N LYS A 277 4.38 -7.76 -18.12
CA LYS A 277 4.28 -9.19 -17.80
C LYS A 277 2.95 -9.54 -17.12
N PRO A 278 2.34 -10.69 -17.50
CA PRO A 278 1.15 -11.21 -16.83
C PRO A 278 1.37 -11.39 -15.32
N PRO A 279 0.29 -11.38 -14.51
CA PRO A 279 0.37 -11.82 -13.12
C PRO A 279 1.01 -13.21 -13.09
N GLY A 280 2.01 -13.38 -12.23
CA GLY A 280 2.58 -14.71 -12.01
C GLY A 280 1.50 -15.67 -11.51
N GLN A 281 1.61 -16.95 -11.84
CA GLN A 281 0.63 -17.98 -11.47
C GLN A 281 0.31 -18.01 -9.98
N ALA A 282 1.27 -17.67 -9.10
CA ALA A 282 1.02 -17.53 -7.67
C ALA A 282 -0.02 -16.44 -7.34
N ALA A 283 -0.03 -15.31 -8.04
CA ALA A 283 -1.01 -14.26 -7.83
C ALA A 283 -2.41 -14.66 -8.34
N LEU A 284 -2.48 -15.45 -9.41
CA LEU A 284 -3.73 -16.02 -9.90
C LEU A 284 -4.29 -17.08 -8.94
N LEU A 285 -3.41 -17.90 -8.34
CA LEU A 285 -3.80 -18.86 -7.32
C LEU A 285 -4.37 -18.16 -6.07
N GLU A 286 -3.70 -17.10 -5.60
CA GLU A 286 -4.21 -16.26 -4.49
C GLU A 286 -5.61 -15.72 -4.77
N GLU A 287 -5.79 -15.12 -5.95
CA GLU A 287 -7.08 -14.57 -6.37
C GLU A 287 -8.17 -15.65 -6.39
N ALA A 288 -7.87 -16.84 -6.93
CA ALA A 288 -8.81 -17.93 -7.02
C ALA A 288 -9.21 -18.47 -5.64
N ILE A 289 -8.26 -18.56 -4.70
CA ILE A 289 -8.52 -18.94 -3.31
C ILE A 289 -9.45 -17.92 -2.64
N PHE A 290 -9.15 -16.62 -2.77
CA PHE A 290 -10.03 -15.58 -2.23
C PHE A 290 -11.44 -15.65 -2.82
N GLY A 291 -11.54 -15.90 -4.13
CA GLY A 291 -12.81 -16.07 -4.81
C GLY A 291 -13.59 -17.27 -4.27
N ARG A 292 -12.95 -18.44 -4.14
CA ARG A 292 -13.60 -19.66 -3.65
C ARG A 292 -14.20 -19.41 -2.27
N THR A 293 -13.40 -18.90 -1.34
CA THR A 293 -13.87 -18.63 0.02
C THR A 293 -14.95 -17.54 0.03
N ALA A 294 -14.82 -16.48 -0.77
CA ALA A 294 -15.84 -15.44 -0.84
C ALA A 294 -17.19 -15.97 -1.32
N VAL A 295 -17.19 -16.85 -2.33
CA VAL A 295 -18.39 -17.53 -2.83
C VAL A 295 -18.99 -18.43 -1.76
N GLU A 296 -18.17 -19.22 -1.05
CA GLU A 296 -18.63 -20.07 0.06
C GLU A 296 -19.31 -19.24 1.16
N GLN A 297 -18.77 -18.07 1.52
CA GLN A 297 -19.41 -17.19 2.50
C GLN A 297 -20.72 -16.59 1.97
N ALA A 298 -20.77 -16.19 0.69
CA ALA A 298 -21.96 -15.65 0.07
C ALA A 298 -23.11 -16.68 -0.03
N LEU A 299 -22.79 -17.94 -0.34
CA LEU A 299 -23.77 -19.02 -0.46
C LEU A 299 -24.44 -19.40 0.87
N LYS A 300 -23.92 -18.96 2.03
CA LYS A 300 -24.58 -19.11 3.33
C LYS A 300 -25.78 -18.17 3.50
N LEU A 301 -25.86 -17.10 2.70
CA LEU A 301 -26.95 -16.13 2.77
C LEU A 301 -28.19 -16.62 2.02
N LYS A 302 -29.34 -16.04 2.37
CA LYS A 302 -30.58 -16.23 1.62
C LYS A 302 -30.53 -15.37 0.35
N LEU A 303 -30.09 -15.97 -0.76
CA LEU A 303 -30.03 -15.36 -2.08
C LEU A 303 -31.21 -15.81 -2.95
N ASP A 304 -31.54 -15.04 -3.98
CA ASP A 304 -32.43 -15.51 -5.03
C ASP A 304 -31.79 -16.65 -5.84
N GLN A 305 -32.64 -17.46 -6.47
CA GLN A 305 -32.22 -18.67 -7.17
C GLN A 305 -31.25 -18.38 -8.32
N GLU A 306 -31.45 -17.28 -9.05
CA GLU A 306 -30.59 -16.91 -10.20
C GLU A 306 -29.18 -16.53 -9.74
N LEU A 307 -29.05 -15.73 -8.68
CA LEU A 307 -27.74 -15.39 -8.10
C LEU A 307 -27.05 -16.62 -7.52
N LYS A 308 -27.80 -17.52 -6.89
CA LYS A 308 -27.25 -18.77 -6.34
C LYS A 308 -26.64 -19.64 -7.43
N GLU A 309 -27.37 -19.87 -8.52
CA GLU A 309 -26.89 -20.66 -9.66
C GLU A 309 -25.63 -20.04 -10.30
N LYS A 310 -25.60 -18.70 -10.44
CA LYS A 310 -24.41 -17.98 -10.93
C LYS A 310 -23.20 -18.14 -10.01
N LEU A 311 -23.40 -18.09 -8.70
CA LEU A 311 -22.31 -18.30 -7.73
C LEU A 311 -21.80 -19.74 -7.74
N GLU A 312 -22.69 -20.73 -7.87
CA GLU A 312 -22.31 -22.14 -7.99
C GLU A 312 -21.48 -22.39 -9.26
N GLN A 313 -21.84 -21.77 -10.39
CA GLN A 313 -21.03 -21.81 -11.62
C GLN A 313 -19.64 -21.18 -11.40
N VAL A 314 -19.58 -20.02 -10.74
CA VAL A 314 -18.31 -19.37 -10.40
C VAL A 314 -17.46 -20.27 -9.48
N ALA A 315 -18.08 -20.94 -8.49
CA ALA A 315 -17.37 -21.86 -7.59
C ALA A 315 -16.66 -22.98 -8.36
N GLU A 316 -17.32 -23.61 -9.34
CA GLU A 316 -16.73 -24.67 -10.16
C GLU A 316 -15.59 -24.16 -11.06
N VAL A 317 -15.74 -22.95 -11.63
CA VAL A 317 -14.66 -22.31 -12.40
C VAL A 317 -13.43 -22.08 -11.52
N LEU A 318 -13.63 -21.54 -10.31
CA LEU A 318 -12.53 -21.24 -9.38
C LEU A 318 -11.87 -22.52 -8.85
N LYS A 319 -12.65 -23.55 -8.54
CA LYS A 319 -12.14 -24.87 -8.16
C LYS A 319 -11.26 -25.47 -9.24
N THR A 320 -11.69 -25.41 -10.49
CA THR A 320 -10.90 -25.86 -11.65
C THR A 320 -9.59 -25.08 -11.75
N ARG A 321 -9.65 -23.74 -11.72
CA ARG A 321 -8.45 -22.88 -11.75
C ARG A 321 -7.47 -23.18 -10.62
N ILE A 322 -7.95 -23.40 -9.40
CA ILE A 322 -7.10 -23.77 -8.26
C ILE A 322 -6.39 -25.10 -8.53
N SER A 323 -7.12 -26.11 -9.01
CA SER A 323 -6.54 -27.43 -9.31
C SER A 323 -5.48 -27.42 -10.41
N GLU A 324 -5.60 -26.48 -11.36
CA GLU A 324 -4.62 -26.28 -12.42
C GLU A 324 -3.40 -25.48 -11.95
N LEU A 325 -3.61 -24.43 -11.13
CA LEU A 325 -2.55 -23.49 -10.72
C LEU A 325 -1.70 -23.99 -9.55
N GLU A 326 -2.30 -24.66 -8.58
CA GLU A 326 -1.62 -25.13 -7.37
C GLU A 326 -0.37 -25.98 -7.66
N PRO A 327 -0.43 -27.05 -8.47
CA PRO A 327 0.74 -27.90 -8.70
C PRO A 327 1.87 -27.13 -9.39
N VAL A 328 1.52 -26.24 -10.34
CA VAL A 328 2.51 -25.44 -11.06
C VAL A 328 3.18 -24.43 -10.15
N VAL A 329 2.42 -23.78 -9.26
CA VAL A 329 2.97 -22.83 -8.28
C VAL A 329 3.86 -23.55 -7.26
N ARG A 330 3.48 -24.76 -6.82
CA ARG A 330 4.28 -25.58 -5.90
C ARG A 330 5.60 -26.02 -6.55
N GLU A 331 5.57 -26.43 -7.82
CA GLU A 331 6.77 -26.75 -8.59
C GLU A 331 7.68 -25.53 -8.74
N GLN A 332 7.14 -24.39 -9.17
CA GLN A 332 7.89 -23.13 -9.32
C GLN A 332 8.45 -22.58 -7.99
N ALA A 333 7.80 -22.91 -6.88
CA ALA A 333 8.29 -22.54 -5.56
C ALA A 333 9.57 -23.31 -5.18
N ALA A 334 9.78 -24.51 -5.72
CA ALA A 334 10.93 -25.37 -5.44
C ALA A 334 11.19 -25.51 -3.92
N GLY A 335 10.13 -25.73 -3.14
CA GLY A 335 10.18 -25.85 -1.68
C GLY A 335 10.33 -24.53 -0.90
N ARG A 336 10.40 -23.37 -1.57
CA ARG A 336 10.40 -22.07 -0.89
C ARG A 336 9.00 -21.66 -0.48
N PRO A 337 8.81 -21.02 0.69
CA PRO A 337 7.49 -20.54 1.10
C PRO A 337 6.95 -19.51 0.10
N ARG A 338 5.68 -19.66 -0.27
CA ARG A 338 4.93 -18.73 -1.11
C ARG A 338 3.61 -18.43 -0.42
N ARG A 339 3.25 -17.14 -0.33
CA ARG A 339 1.98 -16.70 0.26
C ARG A 339 0.77 -17.40 -0.34
N ALA A 340 0.75 -17.63 -1.66
CA ALA A 340 -0.30 -18.37 -2.35
C ALA A 340 -0.49 -19.80 -1.82
N LEU A 341 0.61 -20.51 -1.56
CA LEU A 341 0.58 -21.88 -1.03
C LEU A 341 0.23 -21.88 0.46
N GLU A 342 0.74 -20.92 1.23
CA GLU A 342 0.33 -20.76 2.64
C GLU A 342 -1.17 -20.49 2.78
N LEU A 343 -1.76 -19.71 1.87
CA LEU A 343 -3.19 -19.46 1.82
C LEU A 343 -3.95 -20.71 1.41
N TYR A 344 -3.46 -21.45 0.41
CA TYR A 344 -4.05 -22.70 -0.03
C TYR A 344 -4.10 -23.74 1.09
N ASP A 345 -2.99 -23.91 1.81
CA ASP A 345 -2.89 -24.90 2.90
C ASP A 345 -3.75 -24.49 4.13
N GLN A 346 -4.21 -23.23 4.21
CA GLN A 346 -5.06 -22.69 5.28
C GLN A 346 -6.55 -22.61 4.92
N ALA A 347 -6.92 -22.72 3.64
CA ALA A 347 -8.26 -22.45 3.11
C ALA A 347 -8.95 -23.72 2.61
#